data_AF-C4XM44-F1
#
_entry.id   AF-C4XM44-F1
#
_cell.length_a   1.000
_cell.length_b   1.000
_cell.length_c   1.000
_cell.angle_alpha   90.00
_cell.angle_beta   90.00
_cell.angle_gamma   90.00
#
_symmetry.space_group_name_H-M   'P 1'
#
loop_
_entity.id
_entity.type
_entity.pdbx_description
1 polymer ?
#
loop_
_entity_poly.entity_id
_entity_poly.type
_entity_poly.pdbx_seq_one_letter_code
_entity_poly.pdbx_strand_id
1 'polypeptide(L)'
;MGTKKENNPEEKNPEAKRKMESKYDPRVLRQLVKDGLDASQIMDRMGIKHRQTLKQYILKLISTDRVLYEVKDLYLKDSKRPKVNQQGILKINLKVHDLGDVQVNEGDEFSVEIIEGKIVLTKITP
;
A
#
# COMPACT_ATOMS: atom_id res chain seq x y z
N MET A 1 14.96 42.16 -42.12
CA MET A 1 14.85 40.69 -42.31
C MET A 1 15.02 40.03 -40.95
N GLY A 2 13.93 39.63 -40.31
CA GLY A 2 13.95 38.90 -39.05
C GLY A 2 13.12 37.64 -39.24
N THR A 3 13.78 36.49 -39.38
CA THR A 3 13.12 35.20 -39.53
C THR A 3 12.74 34.68 -38.15
N LYS A 4 11.43 34.72 -37.83
CA LYS A 4 10.85 33.97 -36.71
C LYS A 4 10.95 32.48 -37.06
N LYS A 5 11.75 31.73 -36.30
CA LYS A 5 11.68 30.27 -36.26
C LYS A 5 10.42 29.89 -35.49
N GLU A 6 9.42 29.38 -36.21
CA GLU A 6 8.31 28.64 -35.62
C GLU A 6 8.84 27.26 -35.22
N ASN A 7 9.02 27.03 -33.92
CA ASN A 7 9.23 25.71 -33.37
C ASN A 7 7.88 24.99 -33.32
N ASN A 8 7.73 24.01 -34.20
CA ASN A 8 6.68 23.03 -34.23
C ASN A 8 6.66 22.26 -32.89
N PRO A 9 5.55 22.20 -32.14
CA PRO A 9 5.51 21.44 -30.89
C PRO A 9 5.49 19.94 -31.18
N GLU A 10 6.60 19.32 -30.80
CA GLU A 10 6.83 17.93 -30.43
C GLU A 10 5.61 17.00 -30.53
N GLU A 11 5.75 16.04 -31.44
CA GLU A 11 5.00 14.79 -31.51
C GLU A 11 4.87 14.17 -30.12
N LYS A 12 3.66 14.23 -29.56
CA LYS A 12 3.27 13.40 -28.41
C LYS A 12 3.39 11.93 -28.82
N ASN A 13 4.49 11.29 -28.46
CA ASN A 13 4.65 9.84 -28.52
C ASN A 13 3.50 9.20 -27.72
N PRO A 14 2.54 8.51 -28.37
CA PRO A 14 1.44 7.85 -27.69
C PRO A 14 1.93 6.47 -27.26
N GLU A 15 2.93 6.41 -26.37
CA GLU A 15 3.26 5.17 -25.68
C GLU A 15 2.16 4.88 -24.66
N ALA A 16 1.09 4.33 -25.22
CA ALA A 16 0.29 3.27 -24.68
C ALA A 16 0.03 3.37 -23.17
N LYS A 17 -1.08 4.05 -22.84
CA LYS A 17 -1.99 3.52 -21.81
C LYS A 17 -2.44 2.12 -22.28
N ARG A 18 -1.55 1.12 -22.23
CA ARG A 18 -1.92 -0.29 -22.34
C ARG A 18 -2.94 -0.48 -21.23
N LYS A 19 -4.20 -0.69 -21.61
CA LYS A 19 -5.24 -1.10 -20.66
C LYS A 19 -4.64 -2.28 -19.91
N MET A 20 -4.31 -2.11 -18.63
CA MET A 20 -3.84 -3.23 -17.81
C MET A 20 -4.94 -4.28 -17.87
N GLU A 21 -4.66 -5.40 -18.52
CA GLU A 21 -5.57 -6.52 -18.54
C GLU A 21 -5.81 -6.94 -17.09
N SER A 22 -7.09 -7.14 -16.76
CA SER A 22 -7.48 -7.52 -15.42
C SER A 22 -6.93 -8.91 -15.14
N LYS A 23 -6.03 -9.05 -14.16
CA LYS A 23 -5.49 -10.33 -13.67
C LYS A 23 -6.52 -11.20 -12.92
N TYR A 24 -7.80 -10.90 -13.09
CA TYR A 24 -8.89 -11.57 -12.40
C TYR A 24 -9.25 -12.85 -13.13
N ASP A 25 -8.81 -13.99 -12.60
CA ASP A 25 -9.32 -15.31 -12.97
C ASP A 25 -10.14 -15.89 -11.81
N PRO A 26 -11.48 -15.98 -11.93
CA PRO A 26 -12.33 -16.47 -10.86
C PRO A 26 -12.13 -17.96 -10.57
N ARG A 27 -11.71 -18.77 -11.55
CA ARG A 27 -11.49 -20.21 -11.36
C ARG A 27 -10.25 -20.43 -10.52
N VAL A 28 -9.15 -19.76 -10.90
CA VAL A 28 -7.88 -19.83 -10.16
C VAL A 28 -8.07 -19.28 -8.75
N LEU A 29 -8.68 -18.09 -8.61
CA LEU A 29 -8.91 -17.50 -7.29
C LEU A 29 -9.73 -18.41 -6.38
N ARG A 30 -10.80 -19.02 -6.90
CA ARG A 30 -11.62 -19.96 -6.13
C ARG A 30 -10.82 -21.17 -5.65
N GLN A 31 -9.96 -21.72 -6.51
CA GLN A 31 -9.11 -22.85 -6.13
C GLN A 31 -8.12 -22.47 -5.04
N LEU A 32 -7.40 -21.35 -5.20
CA LEU A 32 -6.40 -20.91 -4.23
C LEU A 32 -7.00 -20.63 -2.84
N VAL A 33 -8.22 -20.08 -2.80
CA VAL A 33 -8.95 -19.88 -1.52
C VAL A 33 -9.36 -21.21 -0.89
N LYS A 34 -9.85 -22.18 -1.70
CA LYS A 34 -10.21 -23.52 -1.21
C LYS A 34 -9.01 -24.31 -0.69
N ASP A 35 -7.85 -24.09 -1.31
CA ASP A 35 -6.57 -24.67 -0.88
C ASP A 35 -6.05 -24.04 0.44
N GLY A 36 -6.75 -23.04 0.98
CA GLY A 36 -6.45 -22.43 2.28
C GLY A 36 -5.26 -21.47 2.28
N LEU A 37 -4.85 -20.96 1.10
CA LEU A 37 -3.73 -20.02 1.01
C LEU A 37 -4.07 -18.67 1.67
N ASP A 38 -3.05 -18.03 2.24
CA ASP A 38 -3.17 -16.69 2.79
C ASP A 38 -3.14 -15.61 1.70
N ALA A 39 -3.47 -14.37 2.08
CA ALA A 39 -3.53 -13.24 1.17
C ALA A 39 -2.20 -12.96 0.44
N SER A 40 -1.05 -13.19 1.08
CA SER A 40 0.26 -12.95 0.43
C SER A 40 0.51 -13.99 -0.65
N GLN A 41 0.29 -15.26 -0.34
CA GLN A 41 0.50 -16.36 -1.27
C GLN A 41 -0.42 -16.26 -2.49
N ILE A 42 -1.69 -15.91 -2.29
CA ILE A 42 -2.64 -15.69 -3.40
C ILE A 42 -2.18 -14.51 -4.27
N MET A 43 -1.74 -13.40 -3.63
CA MET A 43 -1.24 -12.25 -4.36
C MET A 43 -0.03 -12.60 -5.23
N ASP A 44 0.91 -13.36 -4.70
CA ASP A 44 2.11 -13.78 -5.43
C ASP A 44 1.75 -14.69 -6.62
N ARG A 45 0.89 -15.70 -6.41
CA ARG A 45 0.47 -16.65 -7.47
C ARG A 45 -0.29 -15.96 -8.61
N MET A 46 -1.10 -14.96 -8.29
CA MET A 46 -1.89 -14.22 -9.28
C MET A 46 -1.16 -12.97 -9.81
N GLY A 47 0.06 -12.70 -9.33
CA GLY A 47 0.82 -11.49 -9.67
C GLY A 47 0.11 -10.18 -9.29
N ILE A 48 -0.67 -10.20 -8.20
CA ILE A 48 -1.40 -9.04 -7.69
C ILE A 48 -0.46 -8.20 -6.82
N LYS A 49 -0.26 -6.92 -7.18
CA LYS A 49 0.68 -6.03 -6.47
C LYS A 49 0.13 -5.47 -5.16
N HIS A 50 -1.19 -5.28 -5.05
CA HIS A 50 -1.81 -4.57 -3.94
C HIS A 50 -2.94 -5.39 -3.32
N ARG A 51 -2.97 -5.47 -1.98
CA ARG A 51 -3.98 -6.21 -1.23
C ARG A 51 -5.41 -5.68 -1.49
N GLN A 52 -5.55 -4.40 -1.80
CA GLN A 52 -6.84 -3.81 -2.19
C GLN A 52 -7.38 -4.45 -3.48
N THR A 53 -6.53 -4.78 -4.44
CA THR A 53 -6.95 -5.49 -5.66
C THR A 53 -7.47 -6.88 -5.35
N LEU A 54 -6.79 -7.63 -4.47
CA LEU A 54 -7.27 -8.95 -4.02
C LEU A 54 -8.62 -8.84 -3.28
N LYS A 55 -8.82 -7.82 -2.42
CA LYS A 55 -10.12 -7.57 -1.79
C LYS A 55 -11.25 -7.38 -2.81
N GLN A 56 -11.01 -6.60 -3.87
CA GLN A 56 -11.99 -6.39 -4.93
C GLN A 56 -12.30 -7.68 -5.70
N TYR A 57 -11.28 -8.49 -5.96
CA TYR A 57 -11.45 -9.79 -6.63
C TYR A 57 -12.26 -10.78 -5.79
N ILE A 58 -12.02 -10.85 -4.47
CA ILE A 58 -12.81 -11.67 -3.55
C ILE A 58 -14.25 -11.18 -3.47
N LEU A 59 -14.48 -9.87 -3.37
CA LEU A 59 -15.84 -9.30 -3.39
C LEU A 59 -16.59 -9.65 -4.69
N LYS A 60 -15.91 -9.57 -5.84
CA LYS A 60 -16.48 -9.96 -7.12
C LYS A 60 -16.81 -11.46 -7.18
N LEU A 61 -15.94 -12.30 -6.62
CA LEU A 61 -16.16 -13.75 -6.54
C LEU A 61 -17.36 -14.09 -5.64
N ILE A 62 -17.46 -13.45 -4.46
CA ILE A 62 -18.62 -13.58 -3.54
C ILE A 62 -19.91 -13.16 -4.25
N SER A 63 -19.90 -12.02 -4.94
CA SER A 63 -21.05 -11.53 -5.70
C SER A 63 -21.49 -12.50 -6.79
N THR A 64 -20.53 -13.16 -7.45
CA THR A 64 -20.80 -14.08 -8.57
C THR A 64 -21.36 -15.41 -8.05
N ASP A 65 -20.71 -15.97 -7.04
CA ASP A 65 -21.01 -17.31 -6.55
C ASP A 65 -22.10 -17.32 -5.47
N ARG A 66 -22.41 -16.16 -4.90
CA ARG A 66 -23.26 -15.98 -3.70
C ARG A 66 -22.77 -16.81 -2.51
N VAL A 67 -21.45 -17.00 -2.41
CA VAL A 67 -20.78 -17.76 -1.34
C VAL A 67 -19.80 -16.83 -0.64
N LEU A 68 -19.74 -16.89 0.69
CA LEU A 68 -18.74 -16.17 1.45
C LEU A 68 -17.38 -16.88 1.34
N TYR A 69 -16.36 -16.16 0.93
CA TYR A 69 -14.99 -16.63 0.87
C TYR A 69 -14.17 -15.96 1.96
N GLU A 70 -13.52 -16.75 2.82
CA GLU A 70 -12.61 -16.25 3.83
C GLU A 70 -11.17 -16.45 3.37
N VAL A 71 -10.37 -15.38 3.45
CA VAL A 71 -8.95 -15.41 3.10
C VAL A 71 -8.17 -14.89 4.28
N LYS A 72 -7.30 -15.75 4.83
CA LYS A 72 -6.46 -15.42 5.96
C LYS A 72 -5.61 -14.18 5.65
N ASP A 73 -5.50 -13.29 6.62
CA ASP A 73 -4.72 -12.05 6.57
C ASP A 73 -5.17 -10.98 5.54
N LEU A 74 -6.26 -11.23 4.80
CA LEU A 74 -6.74 -10.30 3.76
C LEU A 74 -7.32 -9.01 4.34
N TYR A 75 -8.07 -9.11 5.43
CA TYR A 75 -8.75 -7.98 6.07
C TYR A 75 -8.03 -7.47 7.32
N LEU A 76 -6.84 -7.99 7.63
CA LEU A 76 -5.99 -7.37 8.64
C LEU A 76 -5.77 -5.91 8.23
N LYS A 77 -6.31 -4.99 9.06
CA LYS A 77 -6.01 -3.56 8.95
C LYS A 77 -4.50 -3.40 8.96
N ASP A 78 -4.01 -2.46 8.16
CA ASP A 78 -2.60 -2.11 8.03
C ASP A 78 -1.88 -2.30 9.37
N SER A 79 -0.75 -3.01 9.31
CA SER A 79 0.12 -3.23 10.47
C SER A 79 0.16 -1.96 11.33
N LYS A 80 -0.33 -2.07 12.57
CA LYS A 80 -0.19 -1.00 13.58
C LYS A 80 1.29 -0.73 13.91
N ARG A 81 2.20 -1.55 13.39
CA ARG A 81 3.63 -1.40 13.63
C ARG A 81 4.18 -0.25 12.78
N PRO A 82 5.02 0.62 13.36
CA PRO A 82 5.78 1.59 12.60
C PRO A 82 6.57 0.92 11.47
N LYS A 83 6.70 1.61 10.34
CA LYS A 83 7.42 1.08 9.16
C LYS A 83 8.15 2.16 8.41
N VAL A 84 9.27 1.79 7.81
CA VAL A 84 10.04 2.66 6.91
C VAL A 84 9.44 2.60 5.51
N ASN A 85 9.25 3.75 4.87
CA ASN A 85 8.80 3.81 3.47
C ASN A 85 9.99 3.75 2.49
N GLN A 86 9.72 3.75 1.18
CA GLN A 86 10.76 3.73 0.15
C GLN A 86 11.71 4.95 0.16
N GLN A 87 11.33 6.04 0.83
CA GLN A 87 12.14 7.24 0.99
C GLN A 87 13.01 7.19 2.25
N GLY A 88 13.01 6.07 3.00
CA GLY A 88 13.76 5.94 4.26
C GLY A 88 13.09 6.60 5.46
N ILE A 89 11.84 7.07 5.33
CA ILE A 89 11.12 7.76 6.41
C ILE A 89 10.40 6.73 7.29
N LEU A 90 10.71 6.73 8.59
CA LEU A 90 9.96 5.98 9.59
C LEU A 90 8.58 6.63 9.80
N LYS A 91 7.52 5.88 9.50
CA LYS A 91 6.14 6.31 9.73
C LYS A 91 5.60 5.67 11.00
N ILE A 92 5.21 6.50 11.96
CA ILE A 92 4.53 6.12 13.20
C ILE A 92 3.08 6.62 13.10
N ASN A 93 2.11 5.73 13.26
CA ASN A 93 0.71 6.13 13.27
C ASN A 93 0.28 6.47 14.70
N LEU A 94 0.33 7.75 15.05
CA LEU A 94 0.04 8.24 16.41
C LEU A 94 -1.36 7.86 16.90
N LYS A 95 -2.34 7.63 16.01
CA LYS A 95 -3.72 7.28 16.39
C LYS A 95 -3.89 5.86 16.92
N VAL A 96 -2.92 4.97 16.69
CA VAL A 96 -3.01 3.56 17.10
C VAL A 96 -2.03 3.18 18.20
N HIS A 97 -1.20 4.13 18.64
CA HIS A 97 -0.25 3.95 19.73
C HIS A 97 -0.75 4.69 20.97
N ASP A 98 -0.62 4.04 22.12
CA ASP A 98 -0.76 4.70 23.41
C ASP A 98 0.56 5.42 23.71
N LEU A 99 0.50 6.75 23.80
CA LEU A 99 1.64 7.61 24.08
C LEU A 99 1.60 8.13 25.52
N GLY A 100 0.69 7.63 26.35
CA GLY A 100 0.45 8.13 27.70
C GLY A 100 0.12 9.63 27.67
N ASP A 101 0.82 10.39 28.49
CA ASP A 101 0.61 11.84 28.62
C ASP A 101 1.31 12.66 27.53
N VAL A 102 2.05 12.02 26.62
CA VAL A 102 2.79 12.72 25.56
C VAL A 102 1.83 13.12 24.44
N GLN A 103 1.52 14.41 24.36
CA GLN A 103 0.78 14.97 23.25
C GLN A 103 1.73 15.33 22.09
N VAL A 104 1.47 14.76 20.91
CA VAL A 104 2.21 15.00 19.68
C VAL A 104 1.30 15.69 18.67
N ASN A 105 1.69 16.90 18.27
CA ASN A 105 0.98 17.79 17.37
C ASN A 105 1.82 18.09 16.13
N GLU A 106 1.18 18.68 15.12
CA GLU A 106 1.87 19.18 13.94
C GLU A 106 2.88 20.27 14.33
N GLY A 107 4.11 20.17 13.80
CA GLY A 107 5.20 21.10 14.09
C GLY A 107 6.04 20.76 15.32
N ASP A 108 5.66 19.76 16.11
CA ASP A 108 6.51 19.29 17.22
C ASP A 108 7.82 18.69 16.69
N GLU A 109 8.93 19.06 17.32
CA GLU A 109 10.26 18.52 17.03
C GLU A 109 10.70 17.50 18.10
N PHE A 110 11.55 16.55 17.68
CA PHE A 110 12.04 15.48 18.53
C PHE A 110 13.54 15.29 18.34
N SER A 111 14.27 15.07 19.43
CA SER A 111 15.60 14.49 19.35
C SER A 111 15.51 12.98 19.15
N VAL A 112 16.52 12.41 18.49
CA VAL A 112 16.60 10.98 18.18
C VAL A 112 17.89 10.42 18.75
N GLU A 113 17.76 9.39 19.58
CA GLU A 113 18.89 8.69 20.18
C GLU A 113 18.75 7.17 20.01
N ILE A 114 19.89 6.48 19.97
CA ILE A 114 19.93 5.01 20.00
C ILE A 114 20.49 4.56 21.34
N ILE A 115 19.64 3.94 22.16
CA ILE A 115 20.01 3.44 23.48
C ILE A 115 19.71 1.94 23.51
N GLU A 116 20.74 1.12 23.74
CA GLU A 116 20.62 -0.34 23.81
C GLU A 116 19.90 -0.95 22.59
N GLY A 117 20.16 -0.41 21.39
CA GLY A 117 19.51 -0.85 20.15
C GLY A 117 18.05 -0.41 19.98
N LYS A 118 17.54 0.44 20.87
CA LYS A 118 16.21 1.06 20.77
C LYS A 118 16.34 2.47 20.23
N ILE A 119 15.40 2.87 19.36
CA ILE A 119 15.23 4.27 18.96
C ILE A 119 14.41 4.95 20.05
N VAL A 120 14.98 5.98 20.66
CA VAL A 120 14.31 6.84 21.64
C VAL A 120 14.03 8.19 20.99
N LEU A 121 12.76 8.60 21.01
CA LEU A 121 12.31 9.91 20.55
C LEU A 121 11.96 10.74 21.78
N THR A 122 12.63 11.88 21.96
CA THR A 122 12.35 12.79 23.06
C THR A 122 11.83 14.09 22.48
N LYS A 123 10.61 14.49 22.88
CA LYS A 123 10.00 15.73 22.42
C LYS A 123 10.85 16.92 22.87
N ILE A 124 11.21 17.80 21.95
CA ILE A 124 11.93 19.04 22.26
C ILE A 124 10.89 20.04 22.74
N THR A 125 10.94 20.38 24.02
CA THR A 125 10.21 21.52 24.56
C THR A 125 11.06 22.77 24.40
N PRO A 126 10.49 23.89 23.91
CA PRO A 126 11.18 25.18 23.89
C PRO A 126 11.56 25.68 25.29
#